data_AF-A0A9C9FXM3-F1
#
_entry.id   AF-A0A9C9FXM3-F1
#
_cell.length_a   1.000
_cell.length_b   1.000
_cell.length_c   1.000
_cell.angle_alpha   90.00
_cell.angle_beta   90.00
_cell.angle_gamma   90.00
#
_symmetry.space_group_name_H-M   'P 1'
#
loop_
_entity.id
_entity.type
_entity.pdbx_description
1 polymer ?
#
loop_
_entity_poly.entity_id
_entity_poly.type
_entity_poly.pdbx_seq_one_letter_code
_entity_poly.pdbx_strand_id
1 'polypeptide(L)'
;MVHGMTDEALTHQIRNDGVDVLVDLAGHTSGNRLLVFAARPAPVQVSYLGYCNTTGLVEIDYRISDVIADPPGSEKRYTEKLVLLESGFSCYTPPRNAPDVSGPPCGESGMVTFGSLNMTGKLNLDVITLWSTLIKAVPDSRLLIFRDELRGWVKQRLQELFARQGVRDGSVEFRCGVTPDQHYLSIYDEIDIALDTFPWNGHTTTCEALWMGVPVITLAGDSHRSRMCASVLHQLGLQDFVAGNHEAYIQLATTLAADRQQLAAFRGQLRSMMASLHADCGVTVTRELERAYRGMWRQWCSKQP
;
A
#
# COMPACT_ATOMS: atom_id res chain seq x y z
N MET A 1 -18.07 -1.82 21.53
CA MET A 1 -18.03 -0.59 20.71
C MET A 1 -17.68 0.57 21.64
N VAL A 2 -16.52 1.21 21.46
CA VAL A 2 -16.02 2.29 22.34
C VAL A 2 -16.28 3.69 21.77
N HIS A 3 -17.08 3.77 20.69
CA HIS A 3 -17.42 5.02 20.02
C HIS A 3 -18.14 5.98 20.99
N GLY A 4 -17.65 7.22 21.07
CA GLY A 4 -18.18 8.24 21.98
C GLY A 4 -17.59 8.24 23.39
N MET A 5 -16.74 7.27 23.75
CA MET A 5 -16.00 7.31 25.01
C MET A 5 -14.89 8.36 24.97
N THR A 6 -14.64 9.00 26.11
CA THR A 6 -13.43 9.81 26.33
C THR A 6 -12.20 8.91 26.43
N ASP A 7 -11.02 9.45 26.15
CA ASP A 7 -9.75 8.70 26.28
C ASP A 7 -9.52 8.22 27.72
N GLU A 8 -9.94 9.00 28.73
CA GLU A 8 -9.88 8.61 30.13
C GLU A 8 -10.78 7.39 30.43
N ALA A 9 -12.04 7.43 30.00
CA ALA A 9 -12.98 6.33 30.21
C ALA A 9 -12.50 5.05 29.51
N LEU A 10 -11.95 5.18 28.30
CA LEU A 10 -11.39 4.06 27.55
C LEU A 10 -10.13 3.50 28.23
N THR A 11 -9.26 4.37 28.76
CA THR A 11 -8.07 3.97 29.52
C THR A 11 -8.47 3.13 30.75
N HIS A 12 -9.47 3.56 31.52
CA HIS A 12 -9.99 2.78 32.65
C HIS A 12 -10.61 1.46 32.22
N GLN A 13 -11.38 1.45 31.13
CA GLN A 13 -11.97 0.22 30.61
C GLN A 13 -10.90 -0.81 30.23
N ILE A 14 -9.87 -0.41 29.50
CA ILE A 14 -8.78 -1.32 29.07
C ILE A 14 -8.05 -1.92 30.28
N ARG A 15 -7.82 -1.13 31.34
CA ARG A 15 -7.22 -1.62 32.58
C ARG A 15 -8.14 -2.61 33.30
N ASN A 16 -9.44 -2.32 33.38
CA ASN A 16 -10.43 -3.20 33.99
C ASN A 16 -10.58 -4.52 33.22
N ASP A 17 -10.45 -4.48 31.89
CA ASP A 17 -10.47 -5.66 31.03
C ASP A 17 -9.20 -6.52 31.16
N GLY A 18 -8.15 -6.02 31.83
CA GLY A 18 -6.91 -6.75 32.06
C GLY A 18 -6.14 -7.04 30.78
N VAL A 19 -6.10 -6.08 29.84
CA VAL A 19 -5.43 -6.26 28.55
C VAL A 19 -3.91 -6.36 28.73
N ASP A 20 -3.33 -7.51 28.38
CA ASP A 20 -1.89 -7.76 28.44
C ASP A 20 -1.10 -7.05 27.31
N VAL A 21 -1.64 -7.11 26.09
CA VAL A 21 -1.04 -6.57 24.86
C VAL A 21 -2.07 -5.70 24.14
N LEU A 22 -1.85 -4.39 24.11
CA LEU A 22 -2.71 -3.44 23.40
C LEU A 22 -2.10 -3.05 22.05
N VAL A 23 -2.87 -3.15 20.98
CA VAL A 23 -2.41 -2.92 19.61
C VAL A 23 -3.06 -1.67 19.02
N ASP A 24 -2.25 -0.67 18.67
CA ASP A 24 -2.61 0.50 17.89
C ASP A 24 -2.68 0.12 16.41
N LEU A 25 -3.86 0.31 15.82
CA LEU A 25 -4.13 0.11 14.39
C LEU A 25 -4.44 1.43 13.67
N ALA A 26 -4.13 2.58 14.26
CA ALA A 26 -4.43 3.89 13.69
C ALA A 26 -3.19 4.77 13.55
N GLY A 27 -2.28 4.77 14.52
CA GLY A 27 -1.16 5.71 14.59
C GLY A 27 -1.60 7.15 14.43
N HIS A 28 -0.96 7.93 13.56
CA HIS A 28 -1.30 9.34 13.31
C HIS A 28 -2.46 9.56 12.30
N THR A 29 -3.26 8.53 12.02
CA THR A 29 -4.44 8.69 11.16
C THR A 29 -5.61 9.34 11.91
N SER A 30 -6.63 9.75 11.16
CA SER A 30 -7.82 10.40 11.73
C SER A 30 -8.56 9.49 12.72
N GLY A 31 -9.01 10.06 13.84
CA GLY A 31 -9.76 9.31 14.85
C GLY A 31 -8.93 8.38 15.73
N ASN A 32 -7.59 8.50 15.71
CA ASN A 32 -6.71 7.72 16.56
C ASN A 32 -6.95 7.93 18.06
N ARG A 33 -6.31 7.08 18.86
CA ARG A 33 -6.38 7.05 20.32
C ARG A 33 -5.00 7.07 20.96
N LEU A 34 -4.03 7.77 20.36
CA LEU A 34 -2.64 7.80 20.84
C LEU A 34 -2.49 8.29 22.29
N LEU A 35 -3.39 9.17 22.76
CA LEU A 35 -3.41 9.60 24.17
C LEU A 35 -3.78 8.46 25.15
N VAL A 36 -4.59 7.49 24.70
CA VAL A 36 -4.87 6.28 25.48
C VAL A 36 -3.57 5.47 25.64
N PHE A 37 -2.80 5.31 24.56
CA PHE A 37 -1.50 4.64 24.62
C PHE A 37 -0.50 5.39 25.51
N ALA A 38 -0.49 6.73 25.47
CA ALA A 38 0.36 7.54 26.36
C ALA A 38 0.04 7.33 27.85
N ALA A 39 -1.21 6.97 28.20
CA ALA A 39 -1.59 6.63 29.57
C ALA A 39 -1.18 5.20 30.01
N ARG A 40 -0.56 4.42 29.12
CA ARG A 40 -0.12 3.03 29.35
C ARG A 40 -1.15 2.15 30.05
N PRO A 41 -2.37 1.96 29.50
CA PRO A 41 -3.38 1.10 30.11
C PRO A 41 -3.07 -0.40 29.99
N ALA A 42 -2.17 -0.80 29.10
CA ALA A 42 -1.68 -2.18 28.98
C ALA A 42 -0.17 -2.25 29.21
N PRO A 43 0.34 -3.37 29.77
CA PRO A 43 1.77 -3.51 30.03
C PRO A 43 2.63 -3.53 28.76
N VAL A 44 2.16 -4.19 27.70
CA VAL A 44 2.80 -4.22 26.38
C VAL A 44 1.93 -3.45 25.39
N GLN A 45 2.53 -2.51 24.67
CA GLN A 45 1.84 -1.72 23.65
C GLN A 45 2.56 -1.81 22.30
N VAL A 46 1.78 -2.01 21.24
CA VAL A 46 2.30 -2.30 19.89
C VAL A 46 1.62 -1.40 18.87
N SER A 47 2.35 -0.82 17.92
CA SER A 47 1.77 -0.21 16.72
C SER A 47 1.87 -1.15 15.52
N TYR A 48 0.79 -1.28 14.76
CA TYR A 48 0.74 -2.18 13.62
C TYR A 48 -0.21 -1.68 12.52
N LEU A 49 0.18 -1.87 11.27
CA LEU A 49 -0.63 -1.76 10.04
C LEU A 49 -1.17 -0.37 9.68
N GLY A 50 -1.93 0.29 10.56
CA GLY A 50 -2.71 1.49 10.22
C GLY A 50 -1.89 2.75 9.93
N TYR A 51 -0.66 2.82 10.42
CA TYR A 51 0.24 3.94 10.16
C TYR A 51 1.62 3.46 9.72
N CYS A 52 2.08 4.00 8.60
CA CYS A 52 3.25 3.54 7.86
C CYS A 52 4.58 4.17 8.33
N ASN A 53 4.63 4.67 9.58
CA ASN A 53 5.81 5.30 10.18
C ASN A 53 5.77 5.18 11.71
N THR A 54 6.82 5.63 12.40
CA THR A 54 6.85 5.69 13.88
C THR A 54 5.71 6.54 14.44
N THR A 55 5.13 6.11 15.56
CA THR A 55 4.21 6.94 16.35
C THR A 55 4.94 8.05 17.10
N GLY A 56 6.25 7.87 17.36
CA GLY A 56 7.07 8.80 18.14
C GLY A 56 6.79 8.74 19.64
N LEU A 57 5.89 7.88 20.11
CA LEU A 57 5.61 7.69 21.53
C LEU A 57 6.63 6.71 22.14
N VAL A 58 7.15 7.06 23.30
CA VAL A 58 8.02 6.16 24.09
C VAL A 58 7.18 5.11 24.82
N GLU A 59 5.88 5.34 24.94
CA GLU A 59 4.91 4.45 25.55
C GLU A 59 4.50 3.28 24.63
N ILE A 60 4.78 3.36 23.34
CA ILE A 60 4.55 2.23 22.42
C ILE A 60 5.86 1.46 22.29
N ASP A 61 5.87 0.21 22.75
CA ASP A 61 7.09 -0.55 22.93
C ASP A 61 7.58 -1.18 21.62
N TYR A 62 6.65 -1.64 20.78
CA TYR A 62 6.96 -2.40 19.57
C TYR A 62 6.23 -1.85 18.35
N ARG A 63 6.84 -2.04 17.18
CA ARG A 63 6.21 -1.85 15.88
C ARG A 63 6.37 -3.12 15.05
N ILE A 64 5.27 -3.64 14.53
CA ILE A 64 5.29 -4.79 13.64
C ILE A 64 5.50 -4.33 12.19
N SER A 65 6.43 -4.98 11.49
CA SER A 65 6.78 -4.73 10.08
C SER A 65 7.32 -6.00 9.41
N ASP A 66 8.07 -5.88 8.31
CA ASP A 66 8.87 -6.96 7.71
C ASP A 66 10.20 -6.43 7.16
N VAL A 67 11.09 -7.35 6.77
CA VAL A 67 12.46 -7.03 6.32
C VAL A 67 12.52 -6.29 4.98
N ILE A 68 11.47 -6.36 4.17
CA ILE A 68 11.41 -5.67 2.88
C ILE A 68 10.95 -4.23 3.08
N ALA A 69 9.90 -4.01 3.89
CA ALA A 69 9.39 -2.68 4.22
C ALA A 69 10.35 -1.91 5.14
N ASP A 70 10.96 -2.59 6.10
CA ASP A 70 11.96 -2.05 7.02
C ASP A 70 13.26 -2.89 6.99
N PRO A 71 14.17 -2.64 6.03
CA PRO A 71 15.43 -3.37 5.93
C PRO A 71 16.35 -3.11 7.12
N PRO A 72 17.37 -3.96 7.35
CA PRO A 72 18.33 -3.78 8.45
C PRO A 72 18.92 -2.37 8.50
N GLY A 73 18.95 -1.77 9.69
CA GLY A 73 19.37 -0.37 9.90
C GLY A 73 18.20 0.62 9.99
N SER A 74 16.98 0.18 9.66
CA SER A 74 15.75 0.98 9.77
C SER A 74 15.41 1.37 11.21
N GLU A 75 15.85 0.59 12.20
CA GLU A 75 15.53 0.71 13.63
C GLU A 75 15.81 2.11 14.17
N LYS A 76 16.82 2.81 13.61
CA LYS A 76 17.23 4.16 14.02
C LYS A 76 16.14 5.23 13.80
N ARG A 77 15.09 4.91 13.03
CA ARG A 77 14.00 5.83 12.67
C ARG A 77 12.76 5.66 13.54
N TYR A 78 12.78 4.69 14.44
CA TYR A 78 11.63 4.32 15.25
C TYR A 78 11.93 4.54 16.73
N THR A 79 10.97 5.10 17.46
CA THR A 79 11.00 5.04 18.93
C THR A 79 10.65 3.63 19.41
N GLU A 80 9.81 2.93 18.65
CA GLU A 80 9.41 1.56 18.91
C GLU A 80 10.49 0.56 18.50
N LYS A 81 10.56 -0.58 19.19
CA LYS A 81 11.37 -1.71 18.74
C LYS A 81 10.70 -2.44 17.58
N LEU A 82 11.40 -2.54 16.45
CA LEU A 82 10.90 -3.28 15.29
C LEU A 82 10.79 -4.79 15.57
N VAL A 83 9.67 -5.36 15.14
CA VAL A 83 9.41 -6.80 15.10
C VAL A 83 9.04 -7.16 13.66
N LEU A 84 9.92 -7.89 13.00
CA LEU A 84 9.82 -8.18 11.57
C LEU A 84 9.20 -9.56 11.36
N LEU A 85 8.08 -9.62 10.64
CA LEU A 85 7.41 -10.85 10.24
C LEU A 85 8.11 -11.46 9.02
N GLU A 86 8.20 -12.78 8.98
CA GLU A 86 8.81 -13.53 7.85
C GLU A 86 7.84 -13.62 6.68
N SER A 87 6.53 -13.72 6.97
CA SER A 87 5.48 -13.79 5.95
C SER A 87 5.16 -12.44 5.30
N GLY A 88 5.82 -11.35 5.72
CA GLY A 88 5.51 -9.96 5.35
C GLY A 88 4.54 -9.27 6.32
N PHE A 89 4.53 -7.94 6.31
CA PHE A 89 3.91 -7.10 7.35
C PHE A 89 2.39 -7.03 7.28
N SER A 90 1.77 -7.63 6.27
CA SER A 90 0.33 -7.51 6.07
C SER A 90 -0.23 -8.74 5.36
N CYS A 91 -1.52 -8.99 5.61
CA CYS A 91 -2.30 -9.94 4.84
C CYS A 91 -3.49 -9.20 4.23
N TYR A 92 -3.63 -9.28 2.91
CA TYR A 92 -4.79 -8.72 2.22
C TYR A 92 -5.95 -9.73 2.24
N THR A 93 -7.18 -9.26 2.13
CA THR A 93 -8.33 -10.14 1.87
C THR A 93 -9.18 -9.44 0.83
N PRO A 94 -9.32 -10.03 -0.37
CA PRO A 94 -10.07 -9.38 -1.44
C PRO A 94 -11.57 -9.31 -1.08
N PRO A 95 -12.30 -8.31 -1.62
CA PRO A 95 -13.75 -8.26 -1.51
C PRO A 95 -14.39 -9.53 -2.07
N ARG A 96 -15.38 -10.08 -1.36
CA ARG A 96 -16.09 -11.31 -1.79
C ARG A 96 -16.80 -11.15 -3.13
N ASN A 97 -17.16 -9.92 -3.47
CA ASN A 97 -17.85 -9.53 -4.69
C ASN A 97 -16.91 -8.88 -5.73
N ALA A 98 -15.60 -9.13 -5.64
CA ALA A 98 -14.67 -8.66 -6.66
C ALA A 98 -15.05 -9.22 -8.05
N PRO A 99 -15.03 -8.40 -9.12
CA PRO A 99 -15.40 -8.83 -10.47
C PRO A 99 -14.38 -9.81 -11.04
N ASP A 100 -14.72 -10.48 -12.13
CA ASP A 100 -13.79 -11.33 -12.89
C ASP A 100 -12.65 -10.49 -13.52
N VAL A 101 -11.51 -11.13 -13.78
CA VAL A 101 -10.41 -10.46 -14.50
C VAL A 101 -10.71 -10.44 -15.99
N SER A 102 -10.67 -9.26 -16.61
CA SER A 102 -10.75 -9.11 -18.06
C SER A 102 -9.39 -9.37 -18.76
N GLY A 103 -9.41 -9.51 -20.09
CA GLY A 103 -8.18 -9.48 -20.88
C GLY A 103 -7.49 -8.11 -20.82
N PRO A 104 -6.20 -8.01 -21.18
CA PRO A 104 -5.51 -6.72 -21.17
C PRO A 104 -6.11 -5.75 -22.20
N PRO A 105 -6.46 -4.51 -21.82
CA PRO A 105 -7.11 -3.53 -22.71
C PRO A 105 -6.24 -3.17 -23.92
N CYS A 106 -4.92 -3.34 -23.85
CA CYS A 106 -4.07 -3.16 -25.01
C CYS A 106 -4.28 -4.19 -26.13
N GLY A 107 -4.83 -5.37 -25.82
CA GLY A 107 -5.15 -6.39 -26.82
C GLY A 107 -6.26 -5.95 -27.79
N GLU A 108 -7.15 -5.07 -27.33
CA GLU A 108 -8.27 -4.53 -28.13
C GLU A 108 -7.92 -3.17 -28.74
N SER A 109 -7.32 -2.28 -27.95
CA SER A 109 -7.05 -0.89 -28.36
C SER A 109 -5.73 -0.68 -29.11
N GLY A 110 -4.78 -1.62 -28.99
CA GLY A 110 -3.40 -1.48 -29.47
C GLY A 110 -2.51 -0.54 -28.65
N MET A 111 -3.08 0.21 -27.70
CA MET A 111 -2.37 1.18 -26.85
C MET A 111 -2.18 0.65 -25.43
N VAL A 112 -1.06 0.98 -24.79
CA VAL A 112 -0.86 0.68 -23.35
C VAL A 112 -1.63 1.70 -22.52
N THR A 113 -2.39 1.24 -21.53
CA THR A 113 -2.93 2.09 -20.47
C THR A 113 -2.13 1.88 -19.19
N PHE A 114 -1.31 2.87 -18.85
CA PHE A 114 -0.81 3.02 -17.50
C PHE A 114 -1.94 3.50 -16.60
N GLY A 115 -1.95 3.08 -15.33
CA GLY A 115 -3.01 3.48 -14.41
C GLY A 115 -2.50 3.74 -13.01
N SER A 116 -3.08 4.71 -12.32
CA SER A 116 -2.88 4.86 -10.88
C SER A 116 -4.18 5.16 -10.17
N LEU A 117 -4.50 4.23 -9.28
CA LEU A 117 -5.56 4.36 -8.31
C LEU A 117 -4.87 4.62 -6.97
N ASN A 118 -4.12 5.72 -6.81
CA ASN A 118 -3.57 6.14 -5.52
C ASN A 118 -4.23 7.45 -5.08
N MET A 119 -4.35 7.70 -3.78
CA MET A 119 -4.91 8.97 -3.26
C MET A 119 -4.19 10.17 -3.88
N THR A 120 -4.93 11.21 -4.23
CA THR A 120 -4.38 12.40 -4.93
C THR A 120 -3.30 13.11 -4.11
N GLY A 121 -3.35 13.04 -2.77
CA GLY A 121 -2.30 13.54 -1.88
C GLY A 121 -0.93 12.86 -2.04
N LYS A 122 -0.85 11.70 -2.71
CA LYS A 122 0.41 11.01 -3.04
C LYS A 122 1.01 11.44 -4.38
N LEU A 123 0.27 12.20 -5.20
CA LEU A 123 0.71 12.70 -6.50
C LEU A 123 1.47 14.02 -6.35
N ASN A 124 2.69 13.92 -5.81
CA ASN A 124 3.61 15.06 -5.72
C ASN A 124 4.26 15.39 -7.08
N LEU A 125 5.06 16.45 -7.11
CA LEU A 125 5.71 16.91 -8.35
C LEU A 125 6.68 15.87 -8.93
N ASP A 126 7.44 15.15 -8.10
CA ASP A 126 8.42 14.16 -8.56
C ASP A 126 7.72 12.97 -9.25
N VAL A 127 6.59 12.52 -8.70
CA VAL A 127 5.74 11.49 -9.33
C VAL A 127 5.22 11.98 -10.68
N ILE A 128 4.68 13.21 -10.72
CA ILE A 128 4.13 13.78 -11.96
C ILE A 128 5.23 13.94 -13.01
N THR A 129 6.42 14.41 -12.62
CA THR A 129 7.57 14.54 -13.51
C THR A 129 8.01 13.19 -14.05
N LEU A 130 8.15 12.16 -13.19
CA LEU A 130 8.54 10.82 -13.63
C LEU A 130 7.52 10.23 -14.61
N TRP A 131 6.24 10.28 -14.27
CA TRP A 131 5.19 9.75 -15.15
C TRP A 131 5.05 10.56 -16.44
N SER A 132 5.28 11.88 -16.40
CA SER A 132 5.33 12.70 -17.62
C SER A 132 6.47 12.27 -18.54
N THR A 133 7.64 11.95 -17.99
CA THR A 133 8.78 11.40 -18.73
C THR A 133 8.43 10.04 -19.33
N LEU A 134 7.77 9.16 -18.56
CA LEU A 134 7.34 7.84 -19.03
C LEU A 134 6.40 7.92 -20.23
N ILE A 135 5.34 8.72 -20.13
CA ILE A 135 4.33 8.84 -21.19
C ILE A 135 4.96 9.38 -22.48
N LYS A 136 5.95 10.28 -22.39
CA LYS A 136 6.69 10.76 -23.55
C LYS A 136 7.61 9.70 -24.17
N ALA A 137 8.16 8.81 -23.35
CA ALA A 137 9.00 7.70 -23.81
C ALA A 137 8.18 6.57 -24.47
N VAL A 138 6.88 6.48 -24.17
CA VAL A 138 5.96 5.49 -24.73
C VAL A 138 4.80 6.21 -25.45
N PRO A 139 5.00 6.71 -26.69
CA PRO A 139 4.04 7.59 -27.36
C PRO A 139 2.67 6.96 -27.61
N ASP A 140 2.60 5.63 -27.80
CA ASP A 140 1.36 4.87 -27.96
C ASP A 140 0.79 4.39 -26.61
N SER A 141 0.82 5.28 -25.61
CA SER A 141 0.27 5.03 -24.28
C SER A 141 -0.62 6.17 -23.79
N ARG A 142 -1.40 5.85 -22.77
CA ARG A 142 -2.16 6.83 -21.97
C ARG A 142 -1.99 6.52 -20.49
N LEU A 143 -2.21 7.52 -19.64
CA LEU A 143 -2.27 7.37 -18.19
C LEU A 143 -3.67 7.64 -17.67
N LEU A 144 -4.30 6.65 -17.03
CA LEU A 144 -5.53 6.80 -16.29
C LEU A 144 -5.25 7.07 -14.81
N ILE A 145 -5.65 8.23 -14.30
CA ILE A 145 -5.64 8.51 -12.86
C ILE A 145 -7.09 8.51 -12.38
N PHE A 146 -7.42 7.57 -11.49
CA PHE A 146 -8.78 7.40 -10.99
C PHE A 146 -8.85 7.62 -9.48
N ARG A 147 -9.64 8.59 -9.02
CA ARG A 147 -9.89 8.88 -7.59
C ARG A 147 -11.12 9.76 -7.42
N ASP A 148 -11.89 9.54 -6.35
CA ASP A 148 -13.11 10.33 -6.10
C ASP A 148 -12.81 11.81 -5.83
N GLU A 149 -11.61 12.11 -5.32
CA GLU A 149 -11.11 13.46 -5.08
C GLU A 149 -10.77 14.24 -6.37
N LEU A 150 -10.78 13.59 -7.55
CA LEU A 150 -10.45 14.22 -8.84
C LEU A 150 -11.59 15.07 -9.39
N ARG A 151 -12.00 16.09 -8.63
CA ARG A 151 -13.04 17.05 -8.97
C ARG A 151 -12.56 18.48 -8.72
N GLY A 152 -13.20 19.45 -9.37
CA GLY A 152 -12.94 20.88 -9.16
C GLY A 152 -11.45 21.25 -9.25
N TRP A 153 -10.96 21.97 -8.24
CA TRP A 153 -9.60 22.51 -8.21
C TRP A 153 -8.52 21.43 -8.20
N VAL A 154 -8.77 20.25 -7.61
CA VAL A 154 -7.77 19.15 -7.54
C VAL A 154 -7.47 18.63 -8.94
N LYS A 155 -8.51 18.37 -9.73
CA LYS A 155 -8.37 17.92 -11.13
C LYS A 155 -7.66 18.98 -11.97
N GLN A 156 -8.08 20.25 -11.88
CA GLN A 156 -7.46 21.36 -12.61
C GLN A 156 -5.98 21.49 -12.28
N ARG A 157 -5.63 21.43 -10.98
CA ARG A 157 -4.25 21.53 -10.52
C ARG A 157 -3.36 20.42 -11.10
N LEU A 158 -3.84 19.18 -11.10
CA LEU A 158 -3.07 18.07 -11.66
C LEU A 158 -2.93 18.18 -13.19
N GLN A 159 -3.98 18.57 -13.90
CA GLN A 159 -3.92 18.82 -15.35
C GLN A 159 -2.88 19.89 -15.69
N GLU A 160 -2.84 21.00 -14.95
CA GLU A 160 -1.83 22.04 -15.13
C GLU A 160 -0.41 21.51 -14.87
N LEU A 161 -0.22 20.68 -13.86
CA LEU A 161 1.09 20.13 -13.54
C LEU A 161 1.61 19.22 -14.67
N PHE A 162 0.77 18.34 -15.22
CA PHE A 162 1.14 17.54 -16.39
C PHE A 162 1.36 18.39 -17.65
N ALA A 163 0.53 19.41 -17.88
CA ALA A 163 0.69 20.33 -19.00
C ALA A 163 2.01 21.11 -18.93
N ARG A 164 2.42 21.55 -17.73
CA ARG A 164 3.73 22.21 -17.50
C ARG A 164 4.90 21.28 -17.74
N GLN A 165 4.72 19.97 -17.56
CA GLN A 165 5.71 18.97 -17.95
C GLN A 165 5.70 18.71 -19.46
N GLY A 166 4.86 19.37 -20.26
CA GLY A 166 4.80 19.21 -21.72
C GLY A 166 4.19 17.88 -22.17
N VAL A 167 3.32 17.27 -21.36
CA VAL A 167 2.55 16.09 -21.77
C VAL A 167 1.47 16.52 -22.77
N ARG A 168 1.34 15.78 -23.88
CA ARG A 168 0.35 16.05 -24.93
C ARG A 168 -1.07 15.95 -24.36
N ASP A 169 -1.93 16.88 -24.75
CA ASP A 169 -3.33 16.89 -24.36
C ASP A 169 -4.01 15.55 -24.69
N GLY A 170 -4.88 15.08 -23.79
CA GLY A 170 -5.52 13.76 -23.87
C GLY A 170 -4.64 12.54 -23.53
N SER A 171 -3.34 12.69 -23.26
CA SER A 171 -2.48 11.55 -22.86
C SER A 171 -2.67 11.15 -21.39
N VAL A 172 -3.27 12.02 -20.57
CA VAL A 172 -3.62 11.75 -19.17
C VAL A 172 -5.12 11.94 -18.99
N GLU A 173 -5.79 10.89 -18.55
CA GLU A 173 -7.21 10.90 -18.23
C GLU A 173 -7.40 10.97 -16.70
N PHE A 174 -8.23 11.92 -16.24
CA PHE A 174 -8.59 12.08 -14.83
C PHE A 174 -10.06 11.74 -14.64
N ARG A 175 -10.33 10.64 -13.92
CA ARG A 175 -11.67 10.08 -13.74
C ARG A 175 -12.01 9.91 -12.25
N CYS A 176 -13.28 10.07 -11.91
CA CYS A 176 -13.78 9.95 -10.54
C CYS A 176 -15.19 9.37 -10.54
N GLY A 177 -15.58 8.71 -9.44
CA GLY A 177 -16.90 8.11 -9.30
C GLY A 177 -17.09 6.85 -10.15
N VAL A 178 -17.82 5.91 -9.58
CA VAL A 178 -18.38 4.74 -10.28
C VAL A 178 -19.89 4.88 -10.34
N THR A 179 -20.53 4.25 -11.33
CA THR A 179 -21.99 4.14 -11.32
C THR A 179 -22.45 3.21 -10.19
N PRO A 180 -23.72 3.30 -9.73
CA PRO A 180 -24.20 2.45 -8.64
C PRO A 180 -24.04 0.94 -8.89
N ASP A 181 -24.11 0.51 -10.15
CA ASP A 181 -24.00 -0.90 -10.55
C ASP A 181 -22.56 -1.33 -10.85
N GLN A 182 -21.61 -0.39 -10.90
CA GLN A 182 -20.21 -0.67 -11.22
C GLN A 182 -19.39 -0.92 -9.95
N HIS A 183 -18.71 -2.06 -9.91
CA HIS A 183 -17.77 -2.36 -8.84
C HIS A 183 -16.49 -1.53 -9.00
N TYR A 184 -16.01 -0.88 -7.94
CA TYR A 184 -14.79 -0.04 -7.95
C TYR A 184 -13.57 -0.73 -8.61
N LEU A 185 -13.37 -2.02 -8.30
CA LEU A 185 -12.25 -2.79 -8.85
C LEU A 185 -12.32 -3.00 -10.37
N SER A 186 -13.48 -2.83 -11.02
CA SER A 186 -13.57 -2.97 -12.49
C SER A 186 -12.78 -1.87 -13.22
N ILE A 187 -12.38 -0.80 -12.54
CA ILE A 187 -11.52 0.23 -13.15
C ILE A 187 -10.16 -0.36 -13.54
N TYR A 188 -9.68 -1.40 -12.84
CA TYR A 188 -8.46 -2.10 -13.22
C TYR A 188 -8.58 -2.88 -14.54
N ASP A 189 -9.78 -3.13 -15.05
CA ASP A 189 -10.00 -3.76 -16.36
C ASP A 189 -9.53 -2.84 -17.51
N GLU A 190 -9.41 -1.54 -17.24
CA GLU A 190 -8.95 -0.52 -18.20
C GLU A 190 -7.44 -0.24 -18.10
N ILE A 191 -6.69 -0.91 -17.22
CA ILE A 191 -5.29 -0.61 -16.91
C ILE A 191 -4.37 -1.77 -17.26
N ASP A 192 -3.44 -1.63 -18.20
CA ASP A 192 -2.45 -2.68 -18.48
C ASP A 192 -1.36 -2.76 -17.39
N ILE A 193 -0.91 -1.61 -16.89
CA ILE A 193 0.19 -1.52 -15.92
C ILE A 193 -0.16 -0.49 -14.84
N ALA A 194 -0.17 -0.91 -13.58
CA ALA A 194 -0.36 0.00 -12.46
C ALA A 194 0.96 0.69 -12.09
N LEU A 195 0.91 2.02 -11.95
CA LEU A 195 2.01 2.86 -11.52
C LEU A 195 1.82 3.24 -10.06
N ASP A 196 2.76 2.83 -9.21
CA ASP A 196 2.78 3.20 -7.81
C ASP A 196 3.42 4.58 -7.58
N THR A 197 2.96 5.26 -6.52
CA THR A 197 3.45 6.59 -6.14
C THR A 197 4.64 6.48 -5.18
N PHE A 198 5.45 7.53 -5.09
CA PHE A 198 6.58 7.63 -4.15
C PHE A 198 6.72 9.08 -3.65
N PRO A 199 7.31 9.34 -2.47
CA PRO A 199 7.82 8.37 -1.49
C PRO A 199 6.71 7.71 -0.66
N TRP A 200 5.43 7.97 -0.96
CA TRP A 200 4.32 7.29 -0.31
C TRP A 200 3.71 6.28 -1.28
N ASN A 201 3.98 5.00 -1.06
CA ASN A 201 3.48 3.92 -1.89
C ASN A 201 1.99 3.60 -1.63
N GLY A 202 1.40 2.90 -2.58
CA GLY A 202 0.22 2.08 -2.41
C GLY A 202 0.49 0.90 -1.49
N HIS A 203 -0.59 0.38 -0.92
CA HIS A 203 -0.59 -0.89 -0.21
C HIS A 203 -1.84 -1.66 -0.63
N THR A 204 -3.01 -1.28 -0.13
CA THR A 204 -4.30 -1.84 -0.57
C THR A 204 -4.48 -1.75 -2.09
N THR A 205 -4.14 -0.60 -2.67
CA THR A 205 -4.27 -0.36 -4.13
C THR A 205 -3.33 -1.24 -4.95
N THR A 206 -2.14 -1.55 -4.42
CA THR A 206 -1.24 -2.55 -5.00
C THR A 206 -1.87 -3.95 -4.95
N CYS A 207 -2.41 -4.35 -3.79
CA CYS A 207 -3.07 -5.64 -3.65
C CYS A 207 -4.29 -5.76 -4.57
N GLU A 208 -5.08 -4.70 -4.71
CA GLU A 208 -6.23 -4.64 -5.61
C GLU A 208 -5.82 -4.78 -7.08
N ALA A 209 -4.78 -4.05 -7.51
CA ALA A 209 -4.25 -4.15 -8.87
C ALA A 209 -3.83 -5.60 -9.19
N LEU A 210 -3.02 -6.21 -8.31
CA LEU A 210 -2.55 -7.59 -8.47
C LEU A 210 -3.71 -8.58 -8.45
N TRP A 211 -4.70 -8.37 -7.57
CA TRP A 211 -5.92 -9.18 -7.52
C TRP A 211 -6.74 -9.09 -8.81
N MET A 212 -6.72 -7.93 -9.47
CA MET A 212 -7.36 -7.68 -10.76
C MET A 212 -6.48 -8.04 -11.97
N GLY A 213 -5.36 -8.73 -11.78
CA GLY A 213 -4.51 -9.17 -12.90
C GLY A 213 -3.57 -8.10 -13.45
N VAL A 214 -3.42 -6.95 -12.78
CA VAL A 214 -2.62 -5.82 -13.24
C VAL A 214 -1.25 -5.83 -12.55
N PRO A 215 -0.12 -5.96 -13.29
CA PRO A 215 1.21 -5.83 -12.70
C PRO A 215 1.44 -4.40 -12.20
N VAL A 216 2.16 -4.26 -11.09
CA VAL A 216 2.45 -2.96 -10.46
C VAL A 216 3.96 -2.68 -10.51
N ILE A 217 4.32 -1.48 -10.96
CA ILE A 217 5.69 -0.96 -10.90
C ILE A 217 5.78 0.03 -9.75
N THR A 218 6.81 -0.13 -8.90
CA THR A 218 7.05 0.77 -7.76
C THR A 218 8.50 1.22 -7.69
N LEU A 219 8.71 2.36 -7.01
CA LEU A 219 10.03 2.88 -6.67
C LEU A 219 10.26 2.66 -5.17
N ALA A 220 11.23 1.82 -4.82
CA ALA A 220 11.58 1.58 -3.43
C ALA A 220 12.47 2.70 -2.89
N GLY A 221 11.97 3.39 -1.87
CA GLY A 221 12.74 4.38 -1.12
C GLY A 221 13.44 3.77 0.10
N ASP A 222 13.80 4.65 1.04
CA ASP A 222 14.49 4.27 2.26
C ASP A 222 13.54 3.96 3.41
N SER A 223 12.33 4.52 3.45
CA SER A 223 11.37 4.41 4.57
C SER A 223 10.28 3.34 4.35
N HIS A 224 9.64 2.87 5.44
CA HIS A 224 8.51 1.93 5.37
C HIS A 224 7.42 2.36 4.37
N ARG A 225 6.95 3.61 4.45
CA ARG A 225 5.94 4.16 3.51
C ARG A 225 6.36 4.13 2.04
N SER A 226 7.66 4.08 1.75
CA SER A 226 8.23 4.00 0.40
C SER A 226 8.64 2.58 0.00
N ARG A 227 8.23 1.57 0.78
CA ARG A 227 8.61 0.17 0.54
C ARG A 227 7.43 -0.81 0.72
N MET A 228 6.22 -0.33 1.01
CA MET A 228 5.03 -1.17 1.20
C MET A 228 4.70 -1.98 -0.06
N CYS A 229 4.72 -1.34 -1.23
CA CYS A 229 4.47 -2.04 -2.49
C CYS A 229 5.58 -3.06 -2.79
N ALA A 230 6.83 -2.73 -2.47
CA ALA A 230 7.95 -3.67 -2.64
C ALA A 230 7.80 -4.92 -1.76
N SER A 231 7.30 -4.78 -0.52
CA SER A 231 6.99 -5.93 0.35
C SER A 231 5.93 -6.85 -0.28
N VAL A 232 4.82 -6.30 -0.77
CA VAL A 232 3.77 -7.09 -1.45
C VAL A 232 4.30 -7.79 -2.70
N LEU A 233 5.09 -7.10 -3.53
CA LEU A 233 5.68 -7.71 -4.73
C LEU A 233 6.68 -8.82 -4.37
N HIS A 234 7.45 -8.66 -3.30
CA HIS A 234 8.39 -9.69 -2.83
C HIS A 234 7.66 -10.96 -2.37
N GLN A 235 6.52 -10.84 -1.68
CA GLN A 235 5.70 -12.00 -1.29
C GLN A 235 5.23 -12.85 -2.49
N LEU A 236 5.10 -12.23 -3.68
CA LEU A 236 4.70 -12.89 -4.91
C LEU A 236 5.88 -13.31 -5.80
N GLY A 237 7.12 -13.08 -5.36
CA GLY A 237 8.32 -13.31 -6.18
C GLY A 237 8.47 -12.34 -7.37
N LEU A 238 7.87 -11.14 -7.26
CA LEU A 238 7.84 -10.11 -8.30
C LEU A 238 8.80 -8.94 -7.99
N GLN A 239 9.93 -9.21 -7.33
CA GLN A 239 10.92 -8.19 -6.97
C GLN A 239 11.52 -7.44 -8.16
N ASP A 240 11.48 -8.01 -9.36
CA ASP A 240 11.96 -7.36 -10.59
C ASP A 240 11.10 -6.15 -11.00
N PHE A 241 9.91 -6.00 -10.39
CA PHE A 241 9.04 -4.84 -10.59
C PHE A 241 9.28 -3.69 -9.59
N VAL A 242 10.36 -3.80 -8.81
CA VAL A 242 10.78 -2.81 -7.82
C VAL A 242 11.99 -2.04 -8.35
N ALA A 243 11.77 -0.82 -8.80
CA ALA A 243 12.85 0.05 -9.25
C ALA A 243 13.65 0.62 -8.07
N GLY A 244 14.97 0.73 -8.24
CA GLY A 244 15.87 1.36 -7.27
C GLY A 244 16.11 2.86 -7.49
N ASN A 245 15.73 3.40 -8.66
CA ASN A 245 15.83 4.81 -9.00
C ASN A 245 14.88 5.16 -10.16
N HIS A 246 14.78 6.45 -10.50
CA HIS A 246 13.91 6.95 -11.56
C HIS A 246 14.20 6.36 -12.95
N GLU A 247 15.47 6.17 -13.31
CA GLU A 247 15.86 5.61 -14.61
C GLU A 247 15.42 4.15 -14.74
N ALA A 248 15.68 3.35 -13.71
CA ALA A 248 15.23 1.96 -13.65
C ALA A 248 13.70 1.84 -13.68
N TYR A 249 12.98 2.78 -13.05
CA TYR A 249 11.51 2.82 -13.10
C TYR A 249 11.00 3.03 -14.52
N ILE A 250 11.57 3.99 -15.26
CA ILE A 250 11.22 4.24 -16.65
C ILE A 250 11.55 3.03 -17.51
N GLN A 251 12.76 2.47 -17.39
CA GLN A 251 13.20 1.32 -18.17
C GLN A 251 12.27 0.12 -17.98
N LEU A 252 11.94 -0.20 -16.73
CA LEU A 252 11.03 -1.29 -16.38
C LEU A 252 9.63 -1.05 -17.00
N ALA A 253 9.09 0.15 -16.85
CA ALA A 253 7.78 0.50 -17.38
C ALA A 253 7.73 0.45 -18.90
N THR A 254 8.74 0.98 -19.59
CA THR A 254 8.85 0.92 -21.05
C THR A 254 9.03 -0.51 -21.55
N THR A 255 9.83 -1.33 -20.86
CA THR A 255 10.05 -2.75 -21.22
C THR A 255 8.76 -3.54 -21.11
N LEU A 256 8.06 -3.43 -19.97
CA LEU A 256 6.79 -4.12 -19.74
C LEU A 256 5.69 -3.65 -20.70
N ALA A 257 5.66 -2.34 -21.01
CA ALA A 257 4.73 -1.76 -21.97
C ALA A 257 4.88 -2.33 -23.39
N ALA A 258 6.11 -2.72 -23.77
CA ALA A 258 6.38 -3.32 -25.07
C ALA A 258 6.02 -4.83 -25.14
N ASP A 259 5.99 -5.53 -24.00
CA ASP A 259 5.76 -6.97 -23.94
C ASP A 259 4.27 -7.32 -23.70
N ARG A 260 3.52 -7.35 -24.80
CA ARG A 260 2.09 -7.70 -24.79
C ARG A 260 1.82 -9.13 -24.31
N GLN A 261 2.74 -10.04 -24.58
CA GLN A 261 2.62 -11.43 -24.17
C GLN A 261 2.74 -11.55 -22.65
N GLN A 262 3.70 -10.84 -22.05
CA GLN A 262 3.88 -10.80 -20.62
C GLN A 262 2.68 -10.12 -19.92
N LEU A 263 2.14 -9.04 -20.47
CA LEU A 263 0.93 -8.40 -19.94
C LEU A 263 -0.27 -9.36 -19.93
N ALA A 264 -0.48 -10.10 -21.03
CA ALA A 264 -1.53 -11.13 -21.09
C ALA A 264 -1.30 -12.28 -20.10
N ALA A 265 -0.04 -12.70 -19.92
CA ALA A 265 0.32 -13.72 -18.93
C ALA A 265 0.01 -13.25 -17.50
N PHE A 266 0.38 -12.02 -17.14
CA PHE A 266 0.06 -11.45 -15.83
C PHE A 266 -1.44 -11.38 -15.56
N ARG A 267 -2.23 -10.96 -16.56
CA ARG A 267 -3.70 -10.95 -16.47
C ARG A 267 -4.26 -12.32 -16.11
N GLY A 268 -3.74 -13.38 -16.72
CA GLY A 268 -4.20 -14.75 -16.45
C GLY A 268 -3.70 -15.36 -15.13
N GLN A 269 -2.64 -14.82 -14.52
CA GLN A 269 -1.92 -15.51 -13.44
C GLN A 269 -1.97 -14.79 -12.10
N LEU A 270 -1.90 -13.44 -12.06
CA LEU A 270 -1.68 -12.71 -10.81
C LEU A 270 -2.79 -12.93 -9.76
N ARG A 271 -4.06 -13.04 -10.17
CA ARG A 271 -5.14 -13.37 -9.23
C ARG A 271 -4.93 -14.72 -8.56
N SER A 272 -4.48 -15.73 -9.33
CA SER A 272 -4.22 -17.07 -8.80
C SER A 272 -2.99 -17.10 -7.88
N MET A 273 -1.94 -16.33 -8.21
CA MET A 273 -0.77 -16.16 -7.37
C MET A 273 -1.14 -15.50 -6.05
N MET A 274 -1.92 -14.42 -6.11
CA MET A 274 -2.50 -13.79 -4.94
C MET A 274 -3.32 -14.81 -4.15
N ALA A 275 -4.29 -15.51 -4.76
CA ALA A 275 -5.12 -16.48 -4.05
C ALA A 275 -4.30 -17.59 -3.35
N SER A 276 -3.20 -18.04 -3.99
CA SER A 276 -2.29 -19.04 -3.42
C SER A 276 -1.54 -18.50 -2.21
N LEU A 277 -1.07 -17.25 -2.25
CA LEU A 277 -0.53 -16.56 -1.09
C LEU A 277 -1.60 -16.46 0.02
N HIS A 278 -2.84 -16.10 -0.35
CA HIS A 278 -3.95 -15.87 0.59
C HIS A 278 -4.49 -17.12 1.29
N ALA A 279 -4.45 -18.29 0.64
CA ALA A 279 -5.05 -19.52 1.16
C ALA A 279 -4.61 -19.83 2.59
N ASP A 280 -3.34 -19.56 2.90
CA ASP A 280 -2.77 -19.71 4.24
C ASP A 280 -2.27 -18.39 4.85
N CYS A 281 -2.25 -17.27 4.12
CA CYS A 281 -1.69 -16.00 4.62
C CYS A 281 -2.35 -15.53 5.91
N GLY A 282 -3.69 -15.55 5.99
CA GLY A 282 -4.38 -15.10 7.20
C GLY A 282 -3.98 -15.91 8.43
N VAL A 283 -3.96 -17.24 8.28
CA VAL A 283 -3.57 -18.15 9.36
C VAL A 283 -2.07 -18.00 9.69
N THR A 284 -1.22 -17.88 8.68
CA THR A 284 0.23 -17.79 8.83
C THR A 284 0.62 -16.50 9.53
N VAL A 285 0.17 -15.35 9.00
CA VAL A 285 0.43 -14.02 9.58
C VAL A 285 -0.13 -13.96 11.00
N THR A 286 -1.35 -14.47 11.26
CA THR A 286 -1.89 -14.53 12.62
C THR A 286 -1.03 -15.36 13.55
N ARG A 287 -0.53 -16.53 13.13
CA ARG A 287 0.38 -17.34 13.94
C ARG A 287 1.73 -16.64 14.20
N GLU A 288 2.25 -15.88 13.24
CA GLU A 288 3.45 -15.08 13.45
C GLU A 288 3.20 -13.97 14.48
N LEU A 289 2.08 -13.27 14.35
CA LEU A 289 1.64 -12.25 15.30
C LEU A 289 1.45 -12.83 16.71
N GLU A 290 0.80 -13.97 16.86
CA GLU A 290 0.63 -14.66 18.14
C GLU A 290 1.98 -15.04 18.77
N ARG A 291 2.92 -15.55 17.97
CA ARG A 291 4.28 -15.83 18.42
C ARG A 291 4.99 -14.55 18.87
N ALA A 292 4.87 -13.46 18.11
CA ALA A 292 5.43 -12.16 18.44
C ALA A 292 4.86 -11.62 19.76
N TYR A 293 3.54 -11.56 19.90
CA TYR A 293 2.86 -11.13 21.12
C TYR A 293 3.25 -11.98 22.32
N ARG A 294 3.33 -13.30 22.16
CA ARG A 294 3.79 -14.19 23.24
C ARG A 294 5.24 -13.90 23.64
N GLY A 295 6.11 -13.61 22.69
CA GLY A 295 7.49 -13.21 22.92
C GLY A 295 7.59 -11.90 23.70
N MET A 296 6.85 -10.86 23.25
CA MET A 296 6.78 -9.56 23.91
C MET A 296 6.28 -9.69 25.36
N TRP A 297 5.22 -10.47 25.58
CA TRP A 297 4.66 -10.73 26.89
C TRP A 297 5.66 -11.41 27.83
N ARG A 298 6.31 -12.49 27.38
CA ARG A 298 7.33 -13.19 28.17
C ARG A 298 8.49 -12.26 28.54
N GLN A 299 8.92 -11.40 27.62
CA GLN A 299 9.96 -10.42 27.88
C GLN A 299 9.53 -9.37 28.93
N TRP A 300 8.26 -8.97 28.93
CA TRP A 300 7.73 -8.08 29.96
C TRP A 300 7.66 -8.78 31.32
N CYS A 301 7.14 -10.00 31.39
CA CYS A 301 7.06 -10.79 32.63
C CYS A 301 8.43 -11.03 33.26
N SER A 302 9.47 -11.32 32.46
CA SER A 302 10.82 -11.57 32.98
C SER A 302 11.48 -10.34 33.61
N LYS A 303 10.93 -9.14 33.38
CA LYS A 303 11.40 -7.89 33.96
C LYS A 303 10.59 -7.47 35.19
N GLN A 304 9.52 -8.19 35.52
CA GLN A 304 8.74 -7.91 36.72
C GLN A 304 9.46 -8.48 37.95
N PRO A 305 9.42 -7.76 39.09
CA PRO A 305 10.02 -8.19 40.34
C PRO A 305 9.36 -9.45 40.94
#